data_AF-A0A2V9SDJ5-F1
#
_entry.id   AF-A0A2V9SDJ5-F1
#
_cell.length_a   1.000
_cell.length_b   1.000
_cell.length_c   1.000
_cell.angle_alpha   90.00
_cell.angle_beta   90.00
_cell.angle_gamma   90.00
#
_symmetry.space_group_name_H-M   'P 1'
#
loop_
_entity.id
_entity.type
_entity.pdbx_description
1 polymer ?
#
loop_
_entity_poly.entity_id
_entity_poly.type
_entity_poly.pdbx_seq_one_letter_code
_entity_poly.pdbx_strand_id
1 'polypeptide(L)'
;MKIKTFVIGYVLALALFLFAQRHTDAAQPGGFRAIVDLTHSVNAKVPTFDVAQKSAYQVTTVATIEKDKYFLRNICLPEHFGTHIDAPAHFAKGTWTVDQIPPERL
;
A
#
# COMPACT_ATOMS: atom_id res chain seq x y z
N MET A 1 14.03 52.11 -35.28
CA MET A 1 13.01 51.05 -35.08
C MET A 1 13.62 49.65 -34.91
N LYS A 2 14.69 49.28 -35.64
CA LYS A 2 15.30 47.94 -35.59
C LYS A 2 15.90 47.52 -34.22
N ILE A 3 16.51 48.45 -33.48
CA ILE A 3 17.16 48.17 -32.18
C ILE A 3 16.13 47.79 -31.09
N LYS A 4 14.98 48.48 -31.03
CA LYS A 4 13.92 48.18 -30.07
C LYS A 4 13.33 46.78 -30.31
N THR A 5 13.15 46.39 -31.56
CA THR A 5 12.70 45.05 -31.94
C THR A 5 13.70 43.97 -31.54
N PHE A 6 15.00 44.25 -31.70
CA PHE A 6 16.08 43.32 -31.30
C PHE A 6 16.14 43.12 -29.78
N VAL A 7 16.00 44.20 -29.01
CA VAL A 7 15.96 44.16 -27.54
C VAL A 7 14.74 43.38 -27.04
N ILE A 8 13.56 43.62 -27.62
CA ILE A 8 12.34 42.89 -27.26
C ILE A 8 12.50 41.39 -27.56
N GLY A 9 13.01 41.04 -28.75
CA GLY A 9 13.25 39.65 -29.12
C GLY A 9 14.23 38.95 -28.17
N TYR A 10 15.31 39.65 -27.77
CA TYR A 10 16.29 39.12 -26.83
C TYR A 10 15.72 38.91 -25.43
N VAL A 11 14.96 39.88 -24.90
CA VAL A 11 14.29 39.75 -23.59
C VAL A 11 13.29 38.60 -23.60
N LEU A 12 12.54 38.43 -24.68
CA LEU A 12 11.57 37.34 -24.82
C LEU A 12 12.27 35.97 -24.89
N ALA A 13 13.37 35.88 -25.64
CA ALA A 13 14.18 34.66 -25.70
C ALA A 13 14.82 34.33 -24.34
N LEU A 14 15.33 35.34 -23.62
CA LEU A 14 15.92 35.16 -22.29
C LEU A 14 14.86 34.73 -21.28
N ALA A 15 13.66 35.33 -21.33
CA ALA A 15 12.54 34.95 -20.46
C ALA A 15 12.09 33.51 -20.73
N LEU A 16 11.99 33.10 -22.01
CA LEU A 16 11.69 31.72 -22.38
C LEU A 16 12.77 30.75 -21.92
N PHE A 17 14.04 31.10 -22.05
CA PHE A 17 15.16 30.27 -21.61
C PHE A 17 15.18 30.11 -20.08
N LEU A 18 14.94 31.18 -19.34
CA LEU A 18 14.82 31.15 -17.88
C LEU A 18 13.58 30.37 -17.40
N PHE A 19 12.48 30.44 -18.15
CA PHE A 19 11.27 29.65 -17.85
C PHE A 19 11.48 28.16 -18.13
N ALA A 20 12.20 27.82 -19.21
CA ALA A 20 12.61 26.45 -19.51
C ALA A 20 13.61 25.91 -18.47
N GLN A 21 14.53 26.74 -17.95
CA GLN A 21 15.42 26.32 -16.85
C GLN A 21 14.70 26.11 -15.51
N ARG A 22 13.43 26.51 -15.37
CA ARG A 22 12.58 26.14 -14.22
C ARG A 22 11.93 24.76 -14.38
N HIS A 23 12.48 23.89 -15.22
CA HIS A 23 12.29 22.47 -14.98
C HIS A 23 12.80 22.19 -13.57
N THR A 24 11.85 22.01 -12.65
CA THR A 24 12.08 21.51 -11.30
C THR A 24 13.06 20.37 -11.45
N ASP A 25 14.20 20.43 -10.75
CA ASP A 25 15.06 19.25 -10.62
C ASP A 25 14.12 18.10 -10.31
N ALA A 26 13.97 17.18 -11.28
CA ALA A 26 13.13 16.03 -11.08
C ALA A 26 13.72 15.37 -9.84
N ALA A 27 12.97 15.39 -8.74
CA ALA A 27 13.40 14.79 -7.50
C ALA A 27 13.92 13.41 -7.88
N GLN A 28 15.23 13.20 -7.69
CA GLN A 28 15.85 11.91 -8.00
C GLN A 28 14.93 10.88 -7.37
N PRO A 29 14.30 9.96 -8.16
CA PRO A 29 13.36 9.02 -7.59
C PRO A 29 14.13 8.33 -6.49
N GLY A 30 13.73 8.59 -5.23
CA GLY A 30 14.49 8.15 -4.09
C GLY A 30 14.63 6.65 -4.25
N GLY A 31 15.84 6.19 -4.53
CA GLY A 31 16.11 4.77 -4.68
C GLY A 31 15.55 4.06 -3.44
N PHE A 32 15.12 2.81 -3.61
CA PHE A 32 14.58 2.01 -2.52
C PHE A 32 15.38 2.20 -1.21
N ARG A 33 14.72 2.66 -0.14
CA ARG A 33 15.38 3.05 1.11
C ARG A 33 15.23 2.00 2.21
N ALA A 34 14.03 1.43 2.36
CA ALA A 34 13.70 0.45 3.39
C ALA A 34 12.38 -0.26 3.07
N ILE A 35 12.20 -1.46 3.64
CA ILE A 35 10.90 -2.11 3.83
C ILE A 35 10.48 -1.87 5.27
N VAL A 36 9.25 -1.39 5.46
CA VAL A 36 8.64 -1.20 6.79
C VAL A 36 7.45 -2.14 6.89
N ASP A 37 7.43 -2.97 7.92
CA ASP A 37 6.28 -3.82 8.22
C ASP A 37 5.21 -3.01 8.95
N LEU A 38 4.00 -2.96 8.37
CA LEU A 38 2.84 -2.26 8.90
C LEU A 38 1.81 -3.23 9.53
N THR A 39 2.23 -4.48 9.76
CA THR A 39 1.34 -5.57 10.20
C THR A 39 1.45 -5.79 11.71
N HIS A 40 0.31 -6.02 12.38
CA HIS A 40 0.29 -6.52 13.75
C HIS A 40 0.37 -8.04 13.81
N SER A 41 1.02 -8.59 14.83
CA SER A 41 1.08 -10.05 15.03
C SER A 41 -0.31 -10.64 15.26
N VAL A 42 -0.71 -11.60 14.43
CA VAL A 42 -2.00 -12.30 14.55
C VAL A 42 -2.00 -13.23 15.77
N ASN A 43 -2.83 -12.90 16.76
CA ASN A 43 -2.99 -13.69 17.98
C ASN A 43 -4.31 -13.37 18.71
N ALA A 44 -4.64 -14.14 19.76
CA ALA A 44 -5.89 -14.01 20.50
C ALA A 44 -6.07 -12.68 21.26
N LYS A 45 -5.02 -11.86 21.39
CA LYS A 45 -5.05 -10.56 22.07
C LYS A 45 -5.23 -9.39 21.11
N VAL A 46 -5.27 -9.63 19.80
CA VAL A 46 -5.49 -8.58 18.81
C VAL A 46 -6.86 -7.94 19.07
N PRO A 47 -6.95 -6.61 19.20
CA PRO A 47 -8.24 -5.93 19.30
C PRO A 47 -9.10 -6.22 18.06
N THR A 48 -10.36 -6.59 18.26
CA THR A 48 -11.30 -6.87 17.17
C THR A 48 -12.49 -5.93 17.25
N PHE A 49 -13.01 -5.56 16.07
CA PHE A 49 -14.21 -4.73 15.93
C PHE A 49 -15.46 -5.61 15.98
N ASP A 50 -15.75 -6.19 17.15
CA ASP A 50 -17.09 -6.64 17.62
C ASP A 50 -16.89 -7.47 18.90
N VAL A 51 -17.53 -7.05 19.99
CA VAL A 51 -17.39 -7.63 21.34
C VAL A 51 -18.24 -8.91 21.49
N ALA A 52 -19.10 -9.23 20.52
CA ALA A 52 -20.02 -10.37 20.57
C ALA A 52 -19.36 -11.73 20.25
N GLN A 53 -18.21 -11.75 19.57
CA GLN A 53 -17.52 -12.99 19.18
C GLN A 53 -16.19 -13.18 19.92
N LYS A 54 -16.25 -13.38 21.24
CA LYS A 54 -15.08 -13.69 22.09
C LYS A 54 -14.27 -14.95 21.66
N SER A 55 -14.62 -15.65 20.56
CA SER A 55 -13.98 -16.90 20.11
C SER A 55 -13.61 -16.97 18.62
N ALA A 56 -13.59 -15.84 17.89
CA ALA A 56 -13.42 -15.88 16.43
C ALA A 56 -12.02 -16.32 15.97
N TYR A 57 -10.99 -16.20 16.83
CA TYR A 57 -9.63 -16.69 16.55
C TYR A 57 -9.38 -18.04 17.22
N GLN A 58 -9.15 -19.07 16.42
CA GLN A 58 -8.86 -20.42 16.89
C GLN A 58 -7.59 -20.95 16.25
N VAL A 59 -6.75 -21.57 17.08
CA VAL A 59 -5.50 -22.18 16.63
C VAL A 59 -5.37 -23.56 17.24
N THR A 60 -5.07 -24.55 16.40
CA THR A 60 -4.83 -25.92 16.84
C THR A 60 -3.51 -26.40 16.28
N THR A 61 -2.61 -26.86 17.15
CA THR A 61 -1.37 -27.52 16.72
C THR A 61 -1.70 -28.91 16.21
N VAL A 62 -1.38 -29.15 14.95
CA VAL A 62 -1.66 -30.41 14.25
C VAL A 62 -0.44 -31.32 14.25
N ALA A 63 0.76 -30.74 14.19
CA ALA A 63 2.02 -31.47 14.18
C ALA A 63 3.10 -30.74 14.99
N THR A 64 3.97 -31.50 15.66
CA THR A 64 5.18 -30.97 16.31
C THR A 64 6.44 -31.61 15.74
N ILE A 65 7.56 -30.90 15.83
CA ILE A 65 8.83 -31.34 15.23
C ILE A 65 9.31 -32.65 15.87
N GLU A 66 9.12 -32.81 17.18
CA GLU A 66 9.60 -33.98 17.93
C GLU A 66 8.92 -35.25 17.44
N LYS A 67 7.58 -35.18 17.30
CA LYS A 67 6.71 -36.30 16.95
C LYS A 67 6.65 -36.53 15.44
N ASP A 68 6.43 -35.48 14.68
CA ASP A 68 6.03 -35.56 13.27
C ASP A 68 7.14 -35.11 12.31
N LYS A 69 8.26 -34.59 12.84
CA LYS A 69 9.41 -34.05 12.07
C LYS A 69 9.12 -32.76 11.30
N TYR A 70 7.96 -32.14 11.53
CA TYR A 70 7.61 -30.80 11.07
C TYR A 70 6.61 -30.13 12.04
N PHE A 71 6.46 -28.80 11.93
CA PHE A 71 5.49 -28.04 12.72
C PHE A 71 4.33 -27.57 11.84
N LEU A 72 3.10 -27.77 12.30
CA LEU A 72 1.89 -27.32 11.60
C LEU A 72 0.82 -26.89 12.59
N ARG A 73 0.11 -25.81 12.24
CA ARG A 73 -1.10 -25.38 12.94
C ARG A 73 -2.22 -25.12 11.95
N ASN A 74 -3.43 -25.50 12.34
CA ASN A 74 -4.66 -24.99 11.72
C ASN A 74 -5.02 -23.67 12.40
N ILE A 75 -5.39 -22.68 11.59
CA ILE A 75 -5.78 -21.35 12.06
C ILE A 75 -7.15 -21.04 11.45
N CYS A 76 -8.08 -20.60 12.29
CA CYS A 76 -9.40 -20.10 11.89
C CYS A 76 -9.56 -18.69 12.43
N LEU A 77 -9.95 -17.75 11.57
CA LEU A 77 -10.15 -16.33 11.87
C LEU A 77 -11.18 -15.74 10.90
N PRO A 78 -11.93 -14.70 11.31
CA PRO A 78 -12.82 -13.99 10.39
C PRO A 78 -12.02 -13.11 9.44
N GLU A 79 -12.59 -12.78 8.28
CA GLU A 79 -11.93 -11.95 7.24
C GLU A 79 -11.45 -10.60 7.79
N HIS A 80 -12.24 -9.99 8.68
CA HIS A 80 -11.96 -8.70 9.30
C HIS A 80 -11.25 -8.86 10.67
N PHE A 81 -10.05 -9.44 10.68
CA PHE A 81 -9.27 -9.71 11.89
C PHE A 81 -7.86 -9.11 11.85
N GLY A 82 -7.52 -8.27 12.83
CA GLY A 82 -6.19 -7.65 12.92
C GLY A 82 -5.90 -6.72 11.75
N THR A 83 -4.66 -6.72 11.24
CA THR A 83 -4.33 -6.03 9.99
C THR A 83 -4.92 -6.83 8.82
N HIS A 84 -5.88 -6.26 8.10
CA HIS A 84 -6.64 -6.93 7.05
C HIS A 84 -6.92 -5.99 5.86
N ILE A 85 -7.53 -6.53 4.81
CA ILE A 85 -7.97 -5.82 3.61
C ILE A 85 -9.49 -5.95 3.45
N ASP A 86 -10.16 -4.81 3.26
CA ASP A 86 -11.58 -4.78 2.91
C ASP A 86 -11.73 -4.62 1.40
N ALA A 87 -12.25 -5.65 0.74
CA ALA A 87 -12.62 -5.57 -0.66
C ALA A 87 -13.90 -4.73 -0.86
N PRO A 88 -14.15 -4.13 -2.04
CA PRO A 88 -15.39 -3.40 -2.32
C PRO A 88 -16.67 -4.18 -1.97
N ALA A 89 -16.66 -5.50 -2.17
CA ALA A 89 -17.78 -6.38 -1.85
C ALA A 89 -18.19 -6.34 -0.37
N HIS A 90 -17.31 -5.88 0.54
CA HIS A 90 -17.63 -5.75 1.97
C HIS A 90 -18.86 -4.86 2.22
N PHE A 91 -19.06 -3.82 1.40
CA PHE A 91 -20.22 -2.93 1.51
C PHE A 91 -21.06 -2.79 0.22
N ALA A 92 -20.53 -3.17 -0.94
CA ALA A 92 -21.20 -3.01 -2.21
C ALA A 92 -21.44 -4.37 -2.89
N LYS A 93 -22.70 -4.85 -2.84
CA LYS A 93 -23.10 -6.13 -3.44
C LYS A 93 -22.78 -6.16 -4.94
N GLY A 94 -22.19 -7.27 -5.39
CA GLY A 94 -21.85 -7.50 -6.80
C GLY A 94 -20.60 -6.77 -7.29
N THR A 95 -19.82 -6.18 -6.38
CA THR A 95 -18.50 -5.63 -6.68
C THR A 95 -17.41 -6.64 -6.32
N TRP A 96 -16.13 -6.27 -6.53
CA TRP A 96 -15.01 -7.20 -6.35
C TRP A 96 -14.91 -7.77 -4.94
N THR A 97 -14.87 -9.10 -4.86
CA THR A 97 -14.34 -9.84 -3.71
C THR A 97 -12.80 -9.77 -3.71
N VAL A 98 -12.15 -10.17 -2.62
CA VAL A 98 -10.68 -10.01 -2.47
C VAL A 98 -9.88 -10.70 -3.58
N ASP A 99 -10.35 -11.86 -4.06
CA ASP A 99 -9.77 -12.65 -5.15
C ASP A 99 -9.99 -12.03 -6.55
N GLN A 100 -10.84 -11.01 -6.65
CA GLN A 100 -11.17 -10.31 -7.90
C GLN A 100 -10.50 -8.94 -8.01
N ILE A 101 -9.79 -8.48 -6.98
CA ILE A 101 -9.05 -7.22 -7.02
C ILE A 101 -7.91 -7.36 -8.06
N PRO A 102 -7.82 -6.46 -9.06
CA PRO A 102 -6.72 -6.48 -10.00
C PRO A 102 -5.36 -6.35 -9.30
N PRO A 103 -4.35 -7.18 -9.63
CA PRO A 103 -3.06 -7.19 -8.94
C PRO A 103 -2.32 -5.85 -8.93
N GLU A 104 -2.53 -5.00 -9.93
CA GLU A 104 -1.98 -3.65 -10.02
C GLU A 104 -2.54 -2.67 -8.97
N ARG A 105 -3.51 -3.09 -8.16
CA ARG A 105 -4.10 -2.33 -7.05
C ARG A 105 -3.69 -2.83 -5.66
N LEU A 106 -2.80 -3.81 -5.59
CA LEU A 106 -2.20 -4.35 -4.36
C LEU A 106 -0.82 -3.73 -4.14
#